data_AF-A0A8C3I1D1-F1
#
_entry.id   AF-A0A8C3I1D1-F1
#
_cell.length_a   1.000
_cell.length_b   1.000
_cell.length_c   1.000
_cell.angle_alpha   90.00
_cell.angle_beta   90.00
_cell.angle_gamma   90.00
#
_symmetry.space_group_name_H-M   'P 1'
#
loop_
_entity.id
_entity.type
_entity.pdbx_description
1 polymer ?
#
loop_
_entity_poly.entity_id
_entity_poly.type
_entity_poly.pdbx_seq_one_letter_code
_entity_poly.pdbx_strand_id
1 'polypeptide(L)'
;MFPRGGVLVRQAMDHFYPHPGRGWLSSLQSLIRLQVSAARKGVVSGKARWEEEKTDDGVKWKQLEHKGPYFAPLYEPLPDDVKFYYDGKPMKLNVATEEIATFYAKMLDHEYTTKEIFQNNFFHDWRKEMTSEERKKIKHLEKCDFKEMHKYFVDKNEARKALPKEEKQKLKEEADKIQEEYGYCILDGHREKIGNFKTEPPGLFRGRGDHPKMGMLKKRIMPEDVIINCSKDSKTPEPPSGHKWKEVRCDNTVTWLASWTENIQNSIKYIMLNPSSKLKGEKDWQKYEVARRLKGVVNKIRSQYRADWKSREMKKRQRSVALYFIDKLALRAGNEKEEGETADTVGCCSLRVEHIKLHPELDGQEHVVEFDFLGKDSIRYYNKVPVEKPTTVLNKHLQDLMDGLTAKVFRTYNASITLQEQLKALTDAEDNVAAKLLSYNRANRAVAILCNHQRATPKSFEKSMQNLQAKIDAKKEQLGEAQMELKRAKADLKAKKDVKSKAAVEKKKKLLEKLQEQLLKLNVQATDKEENKQIALGTSKLNYLDPRISVAWCKKFGVPIEKIYNKTQREKFAWAIDMADEDFEF
;
A
#
# COMPACT_ATOMS: atom_id res chain seq x y z
N MET A 1 6.99 8.26 78.73
CA MET A 1 8.43 8.28 79.10
C MET A 1 8.95 6.86 79.13
N PHE A 2 10.22 6.64 78.76
CA PHE A 2 11.02 5.44 79.09
C PHE A 2 10.51 4.07 78.53
N PRO A 3 11.32 2.98 78.54
CA PRO A 3 11.49 2.18 77.31
C PRO A 3 11.39 0.65 77.48
N ARG A 4 11.52 -0.06 76.34
CA ARG A 4 12.09 -1.41 76.10
C ARG A 4 12.26 -1.55 74.57
N GLY A 5 13.10 -2.41 73.99
CA GLY A 5 13.99 -3.42 74.58
C GLY A 5 13.87 -4.75 73.80
N GLY A 6 14.93 -5.16 73.10
CA GLY A 6 14.97 -6.39 72.30
C GLY A 6 16.36 -6.61 71.68
N VAL A 7 16.89 -7.83 71.72
CA VAL A 7 18.31 -8.15 71.47
C VAL A 7 18.43 -9.55 70.83
N LEU A 8 19.55 -9.82 70.13
CA LEU A 8 19.95 -11.11 69.52
C LEU A 8 19.09 -11.56 68.31
N VAL A 9 19.58 -12.32 67.30
CA VAL A 9 20.91 -12.94 67.04
C VAL A 9 21.40 -12.54 65.63
N ARG A 10 22.72 -12.45 65.39
CA ARG A 10 23.31 -12.46 64.03
C ARG A 10 23.76 -13.88 63.63
N GLN A 11 23.12 -14.50 62.64
CA GLN A 11 23.75 -15.42 61.66
C GLN A 11 22.70 -15.98 60.69
N ALA A 12 22.97 -15.90 59.37
CA ALA A 12 22.62 -16.83 58.29
C ALA A 12 22.46 -16.12 56.93
N MET A 13 22.90 -16.81 55.87
CA MET A 13 22.53 -16.61 54.46
C MET A 13 22.83 -15.25 53.80
N ASP A 14 24.13 -14.99 53.59
CA ASP A 14 24.56 -14.69 52.23
C ASP A 14 24.17 -15.86 51.30
N HIS A 15 23.28 -15.67 50.33
CA HIS A 15 23.21 -16.42 49.06
C HIS A 15 22.19 -15.77 48.10
N PHE A 16 22.44 -15.88 46.79
CA PHE A 16 21.62 -15.33 45.68
C PHE A 16 21.38 -13.81 45.66
N TYR A 17 22.23 -13.07 44.94
CA TYR A 17 21.88 -12.30 43.71
C TYR A 17 23.03 -11.35 43.33
N PRO A 18 23.67 -11.49 42.14
CA PRO A 18 24.75 -10.59 41.73
C PRO A 18 24.23 -9.22 41.25
N HIS A 19 24.79 -8.13 41.78
CA HIS A 19 24.50 -6.78 41.30
C HIS A 19 25.09 -6.54 39.88
N PRO A 20 24.33 -5.96 38.93
CA PRO A 20 24.89 -5.51 37.65
C PRO A 20 25.75 -4.25 37.84
N GLY A 21 26.98 -4.29 37.32
CA GLY A 21 27.98 -3.23 37.50
C GLY A 21 27.67 -1.90 36.79
N ARG A 22 28.21 -0.80 37.33
CA ARG A 22 27.90 0.59 36.94
C ARG A 22 28.21 0.95 35.47
N GLY A 23 29.00 0.16 34.75
CA GLY A 23 29.35 0.41 33.34
C GLY A 23 28.17 0.29 32.36
N TRP A 24 27.14 -0.51 32.66
CA TRP A 24 26.03 -0.71 31.72
C TRP A 24 25.22 0.58 31.49
N LEU A 25 25.03 1.38 32.54
CA LEU A 25 24.32 2.67 32.46
C LEU A 25 25.11 3.73 31.67
N SER A 26 26.45 3.74 31.74
CA SER A 26 27.25 4.68 30.94
C SER A 26 27.17 4.36 29.44
N SER A 27 27.27 3.08 29.06
CA SER A 27 27.13 2.66 27.66
C SER A 27 25.73 2.92 27.10
N LEU A 28 24.68 2.73 27.90
CA LEU A 28 23.32 3.03 27.47
C LEU A 28 23.12 4.56 27.29
N GLN A 29 23.65 5.39 28.18
CA GLN A 29 23.60 6.84 28.03
C GLN A 29 24.46 7.35 26.87
N SER A 30 25.61 6.74 26.56
CA SER A 30 26.41 7.10 25.38
C SER A 30 25.70 6.74 24.07
N LEU A 31 25.07 5.56 24.00
CA LEU A 31 24.23 5.14 22.86
C LEU A 31 23.04 6.07 22.64
N ILE A 32 22.32 6.44 23.71
CA ILE A 32 21.21 7.41 23.62
C ILE A 32 21.71 8.79 23.18
N ARG A 33 22.85 9.27 23.70
CA ARG A 33 23.47 10.53 23.25
C ARG A 33 23.92 10.47 21.79
N LEU A 34 24.44 9.34 21.31
CA LEU A 34 24.78 9.12 19.90
C LEU A 34 23.54 9.12 19.00
N GLN A 35 22.47 8.42 19.37
CA GLN A 35 21.21 8.43 18.61
C GLN A 35 20.55 9.81 18.58
N VAL A 36 20.52 10.54 19.70
CA VAL A 36 19.99 11.91 19.77
C VAL A 36 20.90 12.90 19.02
N SER A 37 22.23 12.71 19.03
CA SER A 37 23.14 13.53 18.23
C SER A 37 23.00 13.25 16.73
N ALA A 38 22.80 12.00 16.32
CA ALA A 38 22.56 11.66 14.92
C ALA A 38 21.23 12.26 14.42
N ALA A 39 20.18 12.20 15.24
CA ALA A 39 18.89 12.83 14.95
C ALA A 39 18.96 14.37 14.89
N ARG A 40 19.87 15.02 15.63
CA ARG A 40 20.04 16.49 15.62
C ARG A 40 21.00 17.02 14.56
N LYS A 41 22.01 16.25 14.13
CA LYS A 41 22.97 16.66 13.08
C LYS A 41 22.37 16.76 11.66
N GLY A 42 21.07 16.46 11.49
CA GLY A 42 20.33 16.63 10.23
C GLY A 42 19.50 17.93 10.12
N VAL A 43 19.41 18.75 11.17
CA VAL A 43 18.63 20.00 11.14
C VAL A 43 19.55 21.19 10.88
N VAL A 44 19.95 21.33 9.61
CA VAL A 44 20.34 22.65 9.08
C VAL A 44 19.06 23.48 8.95
N SER A 45 19.09 24.74 9.38
CA SER A 45 17.96 25.67 9.30
C SER A 45 17.78 26.23 7.87
N GLY A 46 17.63 25.34 6.89
CA GLY A 46 17.31 25.70 5.51
C GLY A 46 15.81 25.79 5.27
N LYS A 47 15.44 26.39 4.13
CA LYS A 47 14.10 26.29 3.53
C LYS A 47 13.64 24.81 3.50
N ALA A 48 12.34 24.58 3.62
CA ALA A 48 11.80 23.26 3.38
C ALA A 48 11.95 22.89 1.89
N ARG A 49 12.18 21.60 1.58
CA ARG A 49 12.60 21.16 0.23
C ARG A 49 11.60 21.44 -0.90
N TRP A 50 10.35 21.78 -0.55
CA TRP A 50 9.27 22.18 -1.47
C TRP A 50 9.23 23.70 -1.74
N GLU A 51 10.00 24.50 -1.02
CA GLU A 51 10.11 25.95 -1.14
C GLU A 51 11.32 26.40 -1.99
N GLU A 52 12.16 25.45 -2.39
CA GLU A 52 13.33 25.69 -3.24
C GLU A 52 12.91 26.14 -4.66
N GLU A 53 13.78 26.89 -5.32
CA GLU A 53 13.51 27.40 -6.67
C GLU A 53 13.54 26.28 -7.72
N LYS A 54 12.78 26.49 -8.81
CA LYS A 54 12.54 25.50 -9.86
C LYS A 54 13.24 25.92 -11.14
N THR A 55 13.96 24.98 -11.76
CA THR A 55 14.37 25.11 -13.16
C THR A 55 13.35 24.40 -14.05
N ASP A 56 12.92 25.05 -15.13
CA ASP A 56 11.98 24.48 -16.12
C ASP A 56 12.71 24.05 -17.41
N ASP A 57 14.00 23.72 -17.26
CA ASP A 57 14.98 23.35 -18.28
C ASP A 57 14.95 21.87 -18.66
N GLY A 58 13.93 21.13 -18.21
CA GLY A 58 13.82 19.68 -18.41
C GLY A 58 14.75 18.84 -17.51
N VAL A 59 15.77 19.43 -16.88
CA VAL A 59 16.69 18.77 -15.93
C VAL A 59 15.94 18.32 -14.67
N LYS A 60 16.39 17.24 -14.03
CA LYS A 60 15.79 16.67 -12.81
C LYS A 60 16.75 16.57 -11.63
N TRP A 61 18.04 16.74 -11.87
CA TRP A 61 19.10 16.84 -10.86
C TRP A 61 20.38 17.36 -11.51
N LYS A 62 21.28 17.90 -10.71
CA LYS A 62 22.65 18.29 -11.07
C LYS A 62 23.66 17.27 -10.55
N GLN A 63 23.43 16.73 -9.35
CA GLN A 63 24.24 15.69 -8.71
C GLN A 63 23.38 14.46 -8.37
N LEU A 64 23.91 13.26 -8.64
CA LEU A 64 23.29 11.99 -8.24
C LEU A 64 24.35 10.93 -7.93
N GLU A 65 24.52 10.58 -6.64
CA GLU A 65 25.40 9.51 -6.17
C GLU A 65 24.63 8.45 -5.37
N HIS A 66 24.95 7.16 -5.56
CA HIS A 66 24.37 6.05 -4.80
C HIS A 66 25.25 4.80 -4.81
N LYS A 67 24.94 3.80 -3.98
CA LYS A 67 25.66 2.50 -3.96
C LYS A 67 25.21 1.47 -5.01
N GLY A 68 24.16 1.77 -5.77
CA GLY A 68 23.62 0.85 -6.80
C GLY A 68 22.58 -0.13 -6.24
N PRO A 69 22.19 -1.16 -7.01
CA PRO A 69 21.24 -2.18 -6.56
C PRO A 69 21.86 -3.11 -5.49
N TYR A 70 21.09 -3.44 -4.46
CA TYR A 70 21.38 -4.59 -3.61
C TYR A 70 20.79 -5.86 -4.24
N PHE A 71 21.62 -6.78 -4.67
CA PHE A 71 21.18 -8.00 -5.35
C PHE A 71 20.45 -8.99 -4.42
N ALA A 72 19.51 -9.73 -4.99
CA ALA A 72 18.87 -10.85 -4.30
C ALA A 72 19.92 -11.93 -3.94
N PRO A 73 19.93 -12.47 -2.71
CA PRO A 73 20.87 -13.51 -2.29
C PRO A 73 20.93 -14.69 -3.26
N LEU A 74 22.11 -15.32 -3.37
CA LEU A 74 22.29 -16.55 -4.13
C LEU A 74 21.43 -17.69 -3.55
N TYR A 75 21.23 -18.73 -4.35
CA TYR A 75 20.44 -19.89 -3.94
C TYR A 75 21.20 -20.73 -2.91
N GLU A 76 20.54 -21.05 -1.80
CA GLU A 76 20.94 -22.10 -0.85
C GLU A 76 20.33 -23.42 -1.35
N PRO A 77 21.13 -24.42 -1.76
CA PRO A 77 20.62 -25.75 -2.10
C PRO A 77 19.84 -26.39 -0.95
N LEU A 78 18.96 -27.33 -1.28
CA LEU A 78 18.23 -28.08 -0.27
C LEU A 78 19.18 -28.96 0.57
N PRO A 79 18.90 -29.12 1.88
CA PRO A 79 19.55 -30.13 2.71
C PRO A 79 19.41 -31.53 2.10
N ASP A 80 20.43 -32.37 2.25
CA ASP A 80 20.45 -33.71 1.65
C ASP A 80 19.39 -34.67 2.21
N ASP A 81 18.73 -34.35 3.33
CA ASP A 81 17.55 -35.07 3.83
C ASP A 81 16.24 -34.71 3.11
N VAL A 82 16.17 -33.58 2.38
CA VAL A 82 14.97 -33.12 1.66
C VAL A 82 15.03 -33.55 0.19
N LYS A 83 14.12 -34.42 -0.23
CA LYS A 83 14.09 -35.03 -1.56
C LYS A 83 13.04 -34.42 -2.49
N PHE A 84 13.37 -34.45 -3.78
CA PHE A 84 12.42 -34.41 -4.89
C PHE A 84 12.16 -35.83 -5.38
N TYR A 85 10.94 -36.14 -5.83
CA TYR A 85 10.60 -37.45 -6.40
C TYR A 85 10.03 -37.30 -7.81
N TYR A 86 10.41 -38.24 -8.68
CA TYR A 86 9.81 -38.41 -10.00
C TYR A 86 9.37 -39.85 -10.19
N ASP A 87 8.10 -40.04 -10.57
CA ASP A 87 7.47 -41.35 -10.76
C ASP A 87 7.60 -42.28 -9.53
N GLY A 88 7.41 -41.68 -8.35
CA GLY A 88 7.55 -42.34 -7.04
C GLY A 88 8.99 -42.59 -6.57
N LYS A 89 10.01 -42.25 -7.36
CA LYS A 89 11.43 -42.52 -7.05
C LYS A 89 12.18 -41.24 -6.68
N PRO A 90 13.01 -41.21 -5.62
CA PRO A 90 13.77 -40.03 -5.24
C PRO A 90 14.82 -39.70 -6.31
N MET A 91 14.98 -38.42 -6.62
CA MET A 91 15.87 -37.91 -7.66
C MET A 91 16.50 -36.59 -7.21
N LYS A 92 17.84 -36.55 -7.08
CA LYS A 92 18.57 -35.30 -6.84
C LYS A 92 18.62 -34.50 -8.15
N LEU A 93 18.26 -33.21 -8.07
CA LEU A 93 18.25 -32.27 -9.19
C LEU A 93 19.61 -31.57 -9.31
N ASN A 94 19.88 -30.96 -10.47
CA ASN A 94 20.92 -29.95 -10.62
C ASN A 94 20.53 -28.68 -9.83
N VAL A 95 21.48 -28.00 -9.20
CA VAL A 95 21.25 -26.79 -8.38
C VAL A 95 20.38 -25.72 -9.06
N ALA A 96 20.58 -25.48 -10.37
CA ALA A 96 19.76 -24.50 -11.11
C ALA A 96 18.32 -24.99 -11.32
N THR A 97 18.16 -26.27 -11.64
CA THR A 97 16.87 -26.96 -11.77
C THR A 97 16.14 -27.06 -10.43
N GLU A 98 16.89 -27.22 -9.33
CA GLU A 98 16.40 -27.27 -7.95
C GLU A 98 15.87 -25.91 -7.48
N GLU A 99 16.61 -24.81 -7.69
CA GLU A 99 16.15 -23.44 -7.35
C GLU A 99 14.73 -23.19 -7.92
N ILE A 100 14.54 -23.54 -9.19
CA ILE A 100 13.29 -23.37 -9.93
C ILE A 100 12.18 -24.29 -9.39
N ALA A 101 12.50 -25.56 -9.13
CA ALA A 101 11.58 -26.50 -8.49
C ALA A 101 11.13 -25.99 -7.10
N THR A 102 12.01 -25.32 -6.35
CA THR A 102 11.61 -24.72 -5.05
C THR A 102 10.55 -23.63 -5.21
N PHE A 103 10.51 -22.89 -6.33
CA PHE A 103 9.50 -21.85 -6.53
C PHE A 103 8.09 -22.43 -6.68
N TYR A 104 7.97 -23.57 -7.37
CA TYR A 104 6.71 -24.31 -7.47
C TYR A 104 6.35 -24.97 -6.14
N ALA A 105 7.31 -25.62 -5.47
CA ALA A 105 7.11 -26.22 -4.16
C ALA A 105 6.63 -25.20 -3.12
N LYS A 106 7.22 -23.99 -3.07
CA LYS A 106 6.78 -22.87 -2.19
C LYS A 106 5.35 -22.36 -2.47
N MET A 107 4.73 -22.81 -3.56
CA MET A 107 3.39 -22.41 -3.99
C MET A 107 2.38 -23.58 -4.06
N LEU A 108 2.74 -24.79 -3.64
CA LEU A 108 1.92 -26.00 -3.86
C LEU A 108 0.44 -25.84 -3.42
N ASP A 109 0.20 -25.25 -2.24
CA ASP A 109 -1.13 -24.96 -1.66
C ASP A 109 -1.86 -23.73 -2.25
N HIS A 110 -1.29 -23.04 -3.25
CA HIS A 110 -1.85 -21.81 -3.81
C HIS A 110 -2.53 -22.08 -5.15
N GLU A 111 -3.79 -21.65 -5.29
CA GLU A 111 -4.64 -21.54 -6.51
C GLU A 111 -3.95 -21.29 -7.89
N TYR A 112 -2.73 -20.75 -7.94
CA TYR A 112 -1.94 -20.72 -9.16
C TYR A 112 -1.50 -22.12 -9.63
N THR A 113 -1.06 -23.02 -8.73
CA THR A 113 -0.65 -24.39 -9.06
C THR A 113 -1.81 -25.28 -9.50
N THR A 114 -3.06 -24.83 -9.34
CA THR A 114 -4.26 -25.51 -9.87
C THR A 114 -4.71 -24.95 -11.23
N LYS A 115 -4.02 -23.94 -11.80
CA LYS A 115 -4.33 -23.41 -13.14
C LYS A 115 -3.44 -24.05 -14.21
N GLU A 116 -4.05 -24.63 -15.23
CA GLU A 116 -3.36 -25.32 -16.33
C GLU A 116 -2.31 -24.43 -17.02
N ILE A 117 -2.66 -23.17 -17.33
CA ILE A 117 -1.73 -22.18 -17.92
C ILE A 117 -0.47 -22.00 -17.06
N PHE A 118 -0.63 -21.97 -15.72
CA PHE A 118 0.50 -21.83 -14.79
C PHE A 118 1.37 -23.08 -14.77
N GLN A 119 0.75 -24.28 -14.76
CA GLN A 119 1.43 -25.56 -14.82
C GLN A 119 2.24 -25.71 -16.12
N ASN A 120 1.59 -25.46 -17.27
CA ASN A 120 2.18 -25.57 -18.59
C ASN A 120 3.38 -24.64 -18.77
N ASN A 121 3.24 -23.35 -18.41
CA ASN A 121 4.33 -22.38 -18.49
C ASN A 121 5.47 -22.68 -17.53
N PHE A 122 5.17 -23.06 -16.27
CA PHE A 122 6.18 -23.47 -15.30
C PHE A 122 6.98 -24.65 -15.84
N PHE A 123 6.31 -25.70 -16.29
CA PHE A 123 6.96 -26.92 -16.77
C PHE A 123 7.78 -26.64 -18.04
N HIS A 124 7.24 -25.84 -18.97
CA HIS A 124 7.96 -25.42 -20.18
C HIS A 124 9.27 -24.68 -19.88
N ASP A 125 9.26 -23.71 -18.97
CA ASP A 125 10.47 -22.97 -18.60
C ASP A 125 11.43 -23.81 -17.74
N TRP A 126 10.92 -24.55 -16.76
CA TRP A 126 11.74 -25.44 -15.91
C TRP A 126 12.53 -26.46 -16.74
N ARG A 127 11.91 -27.01 -17.81
CA ARG A 127 12.58 -27.91 -18.76
C ARG A 127 13.73 -27.28 -19.55
N LYS A 128 13.76 -25.96 -19.75
CA LYS A 128 14.86 -25.26 -20.44
C LYS A 128 16.12 -25.24 -19.60
N GLU A 129 15.95 -25.10 -18.28
CA GLU A 129 17.00 -25.01 -17.28
C GLU A 129 17.37 -26.39 -16.66
N MET A 130 16.73 -27.47 -17.12
CA MET A 130 17.14 -28.88 -16.86
C MET A 130 18.36 -29.27 -17.70
N THR A 131 19.26 -30.06 -17.12
CA THR A 131 20.31 -30.78 -17.87
C THR A 131 19.69 -31.79 -18.86
N SER A 132 20.49 -32.27 -19.82
CA SER A 132 20.06 -33.29 -20.80
C SER A 132 19.51 -34.56 -20.15
N GLU A 133 20.08 -35.02 -19.03
CA GLU A 133 19.62 -36.25 -18.36
C GLU A 133 18.35 -36.04 -17.53
N GLU A 134 18.18 -34.88 -16.91
CA GLU A 134 16.91 -34.50 -16.26
C GLU A 134 15.80 -34.36 -17.32
N ARG A 135 16.08 -33.70 -18.44
CA ARG A 135 15.15 -33.49 -19.57
C ARG A 135 14.78 -34.80 -20.30
N LYS A 136 15.64 -35.82 -20.23
CA LYS A 136 15.33 -37.21 -20.64
C LYS A 136 14.37 -37.88 -19.66
N LYS A 137 14.62 -37.83 -18.36
CA LYS A 137 13.83 -38.52 -17.31
C LYS A 137 12.49 -37.85 -17.05
N ILE A 138 12.52 -36.56 -16.71
CA ILE A 138 11.34 -35.77 -16.37
C ILE A 138 10.59 -35.46 -17.66
N LYS A 139 9.39 -36.02 -17.83
CA LYS A 139 8.52 -35.88 -19.02
C LYS A 139 7.15 -35.28 -18.71
N HIS A 140 6.62 -35.55 -17.51
CA HIS A 140 5.26 -35.20 -17.10
C HIS A 140 5.29 -34.48 -15.74
N LEU A 141 4.56 -33.38 -15.59
CA LEU A 141 4.53 -32.62 -14.32
C LEU A 141 3.77 -33.41 -13.24
N GLU A 142 2.79 -34.20 -13.66
CA GLU A 142 1.90 -35.04 -12.85
C GLU A 142 2.66 -36.18 -12.15
N LYS A 143 3.83 -36.56 -12.68
CA LYS A 143 4.76 -37.54 -12.09
C LYS A 143 5.76 -36.90 -11.11
N CYS A 144 5.78 -35.57 -10.95
CA CYS A 144 6.70 -34.86 -10.07
C CYS A 144 6.07 -34.64 -8.68
N ASP A 145 6.70 -35.13 -7.62
CA ASP A 145 6.26 -34.85 -6.25
C ASP A 145 7.14 -33.79 -5.57
N PHE A 146 6.50 -32.68 -5.19
CA PHE A 146 7.11 -31.53 -4.52
C PHE A 146 6.72 -31.42 -3.03
N LYS A 147 5.95 -32.37 -2.46
CA LYS A 147 5.39 -32.26 -1.10
C LYS A 147 6.45 -32.18 -0.01
N GLU A 148 7.55 -32.90 -0.14
CA GLU A 148 8.63 -32.91 0.86
C GLU A 148 9.39 -31.57 0.84
N MET A 149 9.71 -31.07 -0.37
CA MET A 149 10.23 -29.71 -0.57
C MET A 149 9.27 -28.64 -0.04
N HIS A 150 7.95 -28.79 -0.27
CA HIS A 150 6.93 -27.88 0.22
C HIS A 150 6.91 -27.86 1.75
N LYS A 151 6.86 -29.04 2.39
CA LYS A 151 6.92 -29.19 3.84
C LYS A 151 8.16 -28.52 4.42
N TYR A 152 9.35 -28.74 3.86
CA TYR A 152 10.56 -28.04 4.28
C TYR A 152 10.41 -26.51 4.28
N PHE A 153 9.75 -25.94 3.26
CA PHE A 153 9.50 -24.49 3.22
C PHE A 153 8.35 -24.02 4.13
N VAL A 154 7.39 -24.87 4.50
CA VAL A 154 6.42 -24.60 5.59
C VAL A 154 7.18 -24.58 6.92
N ASP A 155 7.88 -25.66 7.26
CA ASP A 155 8.62 -25.84 8.51
C ASP A 155 9.69 -24.74 8.70
N LYS A 156 10.48 -24.41 7.66
CA LYS A 156 11.46 -23.29 7.68
C LYS A 156 10.78 -21.93 7.89
N ASN A 157 9.53 -21.75 7.43
CA ASN A 157 8.74 -20.55 7.73
C ASN A 157 8.16 -20.52 9.15
N GLU A 158 7.79 -21.67 9.71
CA GLU A 158 7.30 -21.80 11.09
C GLU A 158 8.44 -21.55 12.08
N ALA A 159 9.60 -22.21 11.89
CA ALA A 159 10.83 -21.98 12.65
C ALA A 159 11.23 -20.50 12.60
N ARG A 160 11.16 -19.85 11.43
CA ARG A 160 11.42 -18.40 11.29
C ARG A 160 10.46 -17.51 12.09
N LYS A 161 9.19 -17.91 12.28
CA LYS A 161 8.26 -17.23 13.20
C LYS A 161 8.64 -17.49 14.65
N ALA A 162 9.15 -18.68 14.98
CA ALA A 162 9.51 -19.11 16.33
C ALA A 162 10.83 -18.52 16.88
N LEU A 163 11.77 -18.10 16.02
CA LEU A 163 13.14 -17.65 16.40
C LEU A 163 13.19 -16.79 17.69
N PRO A 164 14.20 -16.97 18.56
CA PRO A 164 14.46 -16.11 19.71
C PRO A 164 14.46 -14.61 19.39
N LYS A 165 14.13 -13.78 20.39
CA LYS A 165 14.13 -12.32 20.28
C LYS A 165 15.51 -11.76 19.90
N GLU A 166 16.58 -12.39 20.35
CA GLU A 166 17.96 -11.99 20.06
C GLU A 166 18.33 -12.21 18.59
N GLU A 167 18.02 -13.38 18.03
CA GLU A 167 18.28 -13.67 16.61
C GLU A 167 17.44 -12.77 15.68
N LYS A 168 16.17 -12.56 16.03
CA LYS A 168 15.31 -11.56 15.34
C LYS A 168 15.87 -10.14 15.41
N GLN A 169 16.62 -9.79 16.45
CA GLN A 169 17.29 -8.50 16.58
C GLN A 169 18.58 -8.44 15.72
N LYS A 170 19.40 -9.51 15.71
CA LYS A 170 20.60 -9.60 14.84
C LYS A 170 20.24 -9.49 13.35
N LEU A 171 19.26 -10.28 12.89
CA LEU A 171 18.74 -10.22 11.51
C LEU A 171 18.15 -8.84 11.16
N LYS A 172 17.61 -8.12 12.15
CA LYS A 172 17.13 -6.75 11.96
C LYS A 172 18.30 -5.77 11.83
N GLU A 173 19.33 -5.87 12.65
CA GLU A 173 20.52 -5.00 12.59
C GLU A 173 21.29 -5.18 11.28
N GLU A 174 21.34 -6.40 10.73
CA GLU A 174 21.84 -6.67 9.38
C GLU A 174 20.98 -6.01 8.29
N ALA A 175 19.65 -6.12 8.40
CA ALA A 175 18.74 -5.47 7.46
C ALA A 175 18.79 -3.93 7.55
N ASP A 176 18.95 -3.37 8.76
CA ASP A 176 19.09 -1.94 9.02
C ASP A 176 20.44 -1.42 8.47
N LYS A 177 21.55 -2.18 8.58
CA LYS A 177 22.84 -1.86 7.91
C LYS A 177 22.70 -1.80 6.39
N ILE A 178 22.11 -2.83 5.78
CA ILE A 178 21.85 -2.89 4.32
C ILE A 178 20.95 -1.73 3.86
N GLN A 179 19.97 -1.33 4.68
CA GLN A 179 19.11 -0.17 4.41
C GLN A 179 19.86 1.16 4.55
N GLU A 180 20.88 1.28 5.41
CA GLU A 180 21.67 2.51 5.55
C GLU A 180 22.68 2.67 4.41
N GLU A 181 23.30 1.57 3.95
CA GLU A 181 24.28 1.56 2.86
C GLU A 181 23.65 1.70 1.47
N TYR A 182 22.69 0.83 1.11
CA TYR A 182 22.10 0.78 -0.24
C TYR A 182 20.75 1.50 -0.35
N GLY A 183 20.11 1.82 0.76
CA GLY A 183 18.73 2.34 0.76
C GLY A 183 18.61 3.85 0.64
N TYR A 184 19.71 4.56 0.38
CA TYR A 184 19.79 6.01 0.25
C TYR A 184 20.74 6.42 -0.89
N CYS A 185 20.58 7.66 -1.34
CA CYS A 185 21.41 8.34 -2.34
C CYS A 185 21.69 9.77 -1.89
N ILE A 186 22.66 10.43 -2.54
CA ILE A 186 22.79 11.88 -2.52
C ILE A 186 22.18 12.40 -3.84
N LEU A 187 21.26 13.35 -3.73
CA LEU A 187 20.61 14.04 -4.83
C LEU A 187 20.72 15.54 -4.56
N ASP A 188 21.45 16.28 -5.40
CA ASP A 188 21.67 17.72 -5.25
C ASP A 188 22.10 18.12 -3.82
N GLY A 189 23.10 17.44 -3.27
CA GLY A 189 23.58 17.62 -1.89
C GLY A 189 22.68 17.06 -0.78
N HIS A 190 21.43 16.69 -1.07
CA HIS A 190 20.51 16.14 -0.08
C HIS A 190 20.58 14.61 0.00
N ARG A 191 20.72 14.05 1.21
CA ARG A 191 20.48 12.63 1.41
C ARG A 191 18.99 12.33 1.20
N GLU A 192 18.71 11.45 0.24
CA GLU A 192 17.37 11.07 -0.18
C GLU A 192 17.19 9.55 -0.11
N LYS A 193 15.98 9.10 0.27
CA LYS A 193 15.70 7.68 0.45
C LYS A 193 15.35 7.02 -0.89
N ILE A 194 15.88 5.82 -1.13
CA ILE A 194 15.52 5.01 -2.31
C ILE A 194 14.27 4.18 -2.01
N GLY A 195 13.36 4.06 -2.98
CA GLY A 195 12.09 3.35 -2.82
C GLY A 195 12.20 1.83 -2.88
N ASN A 196 13.02 1.33 -3.81
CA ASN A 196 13.11 -0.10 -4.15
C ASN A 196 14.55 -0.51 -4.51
N PHE A 197 15.51 -0.26 -3.61
CA PHE A 197 16.94 -0.50 -3.87
C PHE A 197 17.35 -1.97 -4.02
N LYS A 198 16.51 -2.92 -3.59
CA LYS A 198 16.77 -4.36 -3.73
C LYS A 198 16.22 -4.88 -5.07
N THR A 199 16.98 -5.69 -5.79
CA THR A 199 16.49 -6.32 -7.04
C THR A 199 15.31 -7.25 -6.75
N GLU A 200 14.41 -7.43 -7.72
CA GLU A 200 13.38 -8.47 -7.61
C GLU A 200 14.07 -9.86 -7.62
N PRO A 201 13.74 -10.77 -6.69
CA PRO A 201 14.29 -12.12 -6.70
C PRO A 201 13.69 -12.96 -7.84
N PRO A 202 14.41 -14.01 -8.31
CA PRO A 202 13.85 -14.99 -9.23
C PRO A 202 12.62 -15.69 -8.62
N GLY A 203 11.78 -16.26 -9.49
CA GLY A 203 10.53 -16.92 -9.08
C GLY A 203 9.51 -16.98 -10.21
N LEU A 204 8.39 -17.66 -9.99
CA LEU A 204 7.35 -17.79 -11.02
C LEU A 204 6.52 -16.49 -11.17
N PHE A 205 6.17 -16.14 -12.40
CA PHE A 205 5.37 -14.95 -12.69
C PHE A 205 3.91 -15.16 -12.30
N ARG A 206 3.37 -14.25 -11.49
CA ARG A 206 2.00 -14.30 -10.96
C ARG A 206 1.19 -13.14 -11.50
N GLY A 207 0.89 -13.22 -12.80
CA GLY A 207 -0.04 -12.30 -13.46
C GLY A 207 -1.43 -12.36 -12.82
N ARG A 208 -2.16 -11.24 -12.85
CA ARG A 208 -3.50 -11.13 -12.27
C ARG A 208 -4.57 -11.53 -13.28
N GLY A 209 -5.69 -12.05 -12.78
CA GLY A 209 -6.71 -12.70 -13.60
C GLY A 209 -6.11 -13.89 -14.35
N ASP A 210 -6.63 -14.13 -15.55
CA ASP A 210 -6.19 -15.23 -16.42
C ASP A 210 -5.10 -14.76 -17.38
N HIS A 211 -3.98 -14.34 -16.78
CA HIS A 211 -2.83 -13.83 -17.50
C HIS A 211 -2.11 -14.97 -18.25
N PRO A 212 -1.97 -14.91 -19.59
CA PRO A 212 -1.45 -16.02 -20.40
C PRO A 212 -0.02 -16.42 -20.01
N LYS A 213 0.81 -15.46 -19.60
CA LYS A 213 2.19 -15.69 -19.11
C LYS A 213 2.33 -16.11 -17.63
N MET A 214 1.25 -16.42 -16.90
CA MET A 214 1.38 -16.87 -15.51
C MET A 214 2.14 -18.20 -15.43
N GLY A 215 2.99 -18.40 -14.42
CA GLY A 215 3.81 -19.61 -14.25
C GLY A 215 5.20 -19.53 -14.89
N MET A 216 5.40 -18.65 -15.89
CA MET A 216 6.72 -18.44 -16.52
C MET A 216 7.79 -18.03 -15.51
N LEU A 217 9.04 -18.41 -15.78
CA LEU A 217 10.18 -18.15 -14.91
C LEU A 217 10.66 -16.69 -15.02
N LYS A 218 10.49 -15.90 -13.95
CA LYS A 218 11.23 -14.64 -13.79
C LYS A 218 12.67 -15.00 -13.43
N LYS A 219 13.61 -14.68 -14.31
CA LYS A 219 15.03 -14.96 -14.12
C LYS A 219 15.65 -14.07 -13.03
N ARG A 220 16.81 -14.49 -12.55
CA ARG A 220 17.65 -13.74 -11.62
C ARG A 220 18.31 -12.59 -12.39
N ILE A 221 18.18 -11.37 -11.88
CA ILE A 221 18.84 -10.19 -12.47
C ILE A 221 20.32 -10.22 -12.07
N MET A 222 21.21 -10.15 -13.05
CA MET A 222 22.66 -10.10 -12.88
C MET A 222 23.18 -8.66 -13.06
N PRO A 223 24.40 -8.31 -12.61
CA PRO A 223 25.00 -7.00 -12.89
C PRO A 223 25.06 -6.67 -14.38
N GLU A 224 25.28 -7.68 -15.23
CA GLU A 224 25.32 -7.58 -16.68
C GLU A 224 23.97 -7.25 -17.33
N ASP A 225 22.86 -7.31 -16.57
CA ASP A 225 21.53 -6.83 -17.00
C ASP A 225 21.29 -5.35 -16.65
N VAL A 226 22.04 -4.80 -15.68
CA VAL A 226 21.75 -3.53 -15.01
C VAL A 226 22.47 -2.36 -15.67
N ILE A 227 21.68 -1.35 -16.04
CA ILE A 227 22.13 -0.01 -16.42
C ILE A 227 22.13 0.88 -15.19
N ILE A 228 23.25 1.54 -14.91
CA ILE A 228 23.42 2.52 -13.82
C ILE A 228 23.27 3.95 -14.36
N ASN A 229 22.66 4.85 -13.59
CA ASN A 229 22.53 6.27 -13.91
C ASN A 229 22.93 7.16 -12.71
N CYS A 230 24.07 7.85 -12.85
CA CYS A 230 24.65 8.72 -11.82
C CYS A 230 25.30 9.96 -12.46
N SER A 231 25.63 11.00 -11.68
CA SER A 231 26.26 12.20 -12.25
C SER A 231 27.75 11.96 -12.60
N LYS A 232 28.26 12.62 -13.66
CA LYS A 232 29.62 12.39 -14.20
C LYS A 232 30.77 12.65 -13.20
N ASP A 233 30.48 13.42 -12.16
CA ASP A 233 31.34 13.88 -11.07
C ASP A 233 31.18 13.04 -9.78
N SER A 234 30.17 12.16 -9.70
CA SER A 234 29.93 11.30 -8.54
C SER A 234 30.83 10.06 -8.53
N LYS A 235 31.00 9.43 -7.36
CA LYS A 235 31.57 8.08 -7.35
C LYS A 235 30.59 7.07 -7.95
N THR A 236 30.92 6.55 -9.13
CA THR A 236 30.19 5.46 -9.78
C THR A 236 30.10 4.22 -8.86
N PRO A 237 28.93 3.56 -8.77
CA PRO A 237 28.80 2.26 -8.11
C PRO A 237 29.78 1.22 -8.66
N GLU A 238 30.49 0.52 -7.78
CA GLU A 238 31.28 -0.66 -8.16
C GLU A 238 30.34 -1.88 -8.29
N PRO A 239 30.48 -2.70 -9.34
CA PRO A 239 29.74 -3.95 -9.46
C PRO A 239 30.25 -5.00 -8.46
N PRO A 240 29.48 -6.07 -8.18
CA PRO A 240 29.98 -7.22 -7.42
C PRO A 240 31.29 -7.78 -8.02
N SER A 241 32.19 -8.28 -7.16
CA SER A 241 33.49 -8.79 -7.60
C SER A 241 33.37 -9.86 -8.70
N GLY A 242 34.12 -9.68 -9.79
CA GLY A 242 34.10 -10.55 -10.96
C GLY A 242 33.03 -10.22 -12.01
N HIS A 243 32.12 -9.28 -11.72
CA HIS A 243 31.04 -8.85 -12.62
C HIS A 243 31.27 -7.45 -13.19
N LYS A 244 30.45 -7.07 -14.17
CA LYS A 244 30.37 -5.72 -14.73
C LYS A 244 28.92 -5.25 -14.90
N TRP A 245 28.69 -3.96 -14.83
CA TRP A 245 27.41 -3.37 -15.24
C TRP A 245 27.19 -3.56 -16.74
N LYS A 246 25.92 -3.61 -17.16
CA LYS A 246 25.53 -3.56 -18.57
C LYS A 246 26.00 -2.26 -19.23
N GLU A 247 25.82 -1.16 -18.52
CA GLU A 247 26.11 0.21 -18.95
C GLU A 247 26.15 1.13 -17.72
N VAL A 248 26.96 2.18 -17.76
CA VAL A 248 26.90 3.31 -16.83
C VAL A 248 26.67 4.57 -17.67
N ARG A 249 25.65 5.36 -17.33
CA ARG A 249 25.31 6.63 -18.01
C ARG A 249 25.11 7.77 -17.02
N CYS A 250 25.04 8.99 -17.57
CA CYS A 250 24.61 10.20 -16.89
C CYS A 250 23.51 10.87 -17.73
N ASP A 251 22.26 10.52 -17.47
CA ASP A 251 21.05 11.14 -18.00
C ASP A 251 20.32 11.84 -16.86
N ASN A 252 20.43 13.16 -16.82
CA ASN A 252 19.81 14.02 -15.81
C ASN A 252 18.40 14.50 -16.18
N THR A 253 17.83 14.04 -17.30
CA THR A 253 16.42 14.30 -17.68
C THR A 253 15.45 13.31 -17.02
N VAL A 254 15.98 12.19 -16.51
CA VAL A 254 15.22 11.09 -15.89
C VAL A 254 15.41 11.01 -14.37
N THR A 255 14.49 10.29 -13.70
CA THR A 255 14.46 10.17 -12.21
C THR A 255 14.63 8.72 -11.73
N TRP A 256 15.48 7.94 -12.42
CA TRP A 256 15.83 6.57 -12.04
C TRP A 256 17.35 6.44 -11.86
N LEU A 257 17.74 5.55 -10.94
CA LEU A 257 19.11 5.36 -10.44
C LEU A 257 19.75 4.11 -11.06
N ALA A 258 18.95 3.05 -11.23
CA ALA A 258 19.31 1.87 -11.98
C ALA A 258 18.09 1.37 -12.76
N SER A 259 18.32 0.65 -13.86
CA SER A 259 17.28 -0.02 -14.63
C SER A 259 17.75 -1.34 -15.23
N TRP A 260 16.82 -2.22 -15.57
CA TRP A 260 17.06 -3.48 -16.28
C TRP A 260 15.79 -3.89 -17.04
N THR A 261 15.94 -4.74 -18.05
CA THR A 261 14.80 -5.36 -18.75
C THR A 261 14.37 -6.63 -18.00
N GLU A 262 13.09 -6.83 -17.73
CA GLU A 262 12.59 -8.11 -17.21
C GLU A 262 12.15 -9.06 -18.34
N ASN A 263 12.28 -10.37 -18.12
CA ASN A 263 12.23 -11.38 -19.17
C ASN A 263 10.84 -11.95 -19.51
N ILE A 264 9.76 -11.45 -18.91
CA ILE A 264 8.39 -11.94 -19.13
C ILE A 264 7.68 -11.08 -20.18
N GLN A 265 7.76 -9.74 -20.02
CA GLN A 265 7.11 -8.77 -20.91
C GLN A 265 8.11 -7.86 -21.62
N ASN A 266 9.43 -8.12 -21.50
CA ASN A 266 10.52 -7.28 -22.01
C ASN A 266 10.43 -5.81 -21.56
N SER A 267 9.76 -5.55 -20.43
CA SER A 267 9.54 -4.20 -19.90
C SER A 267 10.73 -3.73 -19.07
N ILE A 268 10.97 -2.41 -19.06
CA ILE A 268 12.06 -1.83 -18.27
C ILE A 268 11.59 -1.63 -16.82
N LYS A 269 12.30 -2.26 -15.89
CA LYS A 269 12.21 -2.05 -14.44
C LYS A 269 13.18 -0.97 -14.01
N TYR A 270 12.83 -0.25 -12.94
CA TYR A 270 13.60 0.91 -12.45
C TYR A 270 13.73 0.89 -10.93
N ILE A 271 14.92 1.22 -10.43
CA ILE A 271 15.13 1.70 -9.06
C ILE A 271 14.91 3.21 -9.05
N MET A 272 13.99 3.67 -8.21
CA MET A 272 13.63 5.08 -8.10
C MET A 272 13.62 5.55 -6.64
N LEU A 273 13.69 6.88 -6.46
CA LEU A 273 13.54 7.52 -5.16
C LEU A 273 12.20 7.20 -4.48
N ASN A 274 12.20 7.22 -3.15
CA ASN A 274 11.06 6.96 -2.29
C ASN A 274 9.97 8.03 -2.46
N PRO A 275 8.67 7.72 -2.28
CA PRO A 275 7.60 8.71 -2.34
C PRO A 275 7.74 9.95 -1.44
N SER A 276 8.57 9.92 -0.39
CA SER A 276 8.89 11.08 0.47
C SER A 276 9.97 12.03 -0.09
N SER A 277 10.65 11.67 -1.18
CA SER A 277 11.73 12.48 -1.77
C SER A 277 11.22 13.68 -2.56
N LYS A 278 12.03 14.75 -2.67
CA LYS A 278 11.69 15.99 -3.40
C LYS A 278 11.05 15.72 -4.77
N LEU A 279 11.75 15.04 -5.67
CA LEU A 279 11.30 14.76 -7.05
C LEU A 279 10.04 13.86 -7.15
N LYS A 280 9.66 13.16 -6.08
CA LYS A 280 8.40 12.40 -6.01
C LYS A 280 7.29 13.23 -5.39
N GLY A 281 7.57 13.98 -4.33
CA GLY A 281 6.64 14.90 -3.68
C GLY A 281 6.16 15.99 -4.64
N GLU A 282 7.09 16.68 -5.32
CA GLU A 282 6.78 17.72 -6.30
C GLU A 282 5.87 17.22 -7.43
N LYS A 283 6.16 16.06 -8.01
CA LYS A 283 5.33 15.46 -9.07
C LYS A 283 3.96 15.01 -8.56
N ASP A 284 3.85 14.62 -7.29
CA ASP A 284 2.56 14.30 -6.67
C ASP A 284 1.74 15.56 -6.35
N TRP A 285 2.38 16.65 -5.91
CA TRP A 285 1.79 17.98 -5.74
C TRP A 285 1.32 18.59 -7.07
N GLN A 286 2.19 18.64 -8.09
CA GLN A 286 1.86 19.12 -9.45
C GLN A 286 0.64 18.39 -10.03
N LYS A 287 0.56 17.06 -9.83
CA LYS A 287 -0.60 16.24 -10.23
C LYS A 287 -1.90 16.73 -9.60
N TYR A 288 -1.88 17.18 -8.33
CA TYR A 288 -3.06 17.77 -7.70
C TYR A 288 -3.34 19.19 -8.20
N GLU A 289 -2.33 20.03 -8.41
CA GLU A 289 -2.55 21.37 -9.00
C GLU A 289 -3.12 21.33 -10.42
N VAL A 290 -2.73 20.35 -11.25
CA VAL A 290 -3.38 20.09 -12.56
C VAL A 290 -4.86 19.72 -12.37
N ALA A 291 -5.19 18.94 -11.33
CA ALA A 291 -6.58 18.59 -11.01
C ALA A 291 -7.39 19.75 -10.41
N ARG A 292 -6.75 20.68 -9.68
CA ARG A 292 -7.38 21.94 -9.22
C ARG A 292 -7.63 22.90 -10.38
N ARG A 293 -6.69 23.04 -11.33
CA ARG A 293 -6.94 23.82 -12.56
C ARG A 293 -8.09 23.23 -13.38
N LEU A 294 -8.25 21.90 -13.41
CA LEU A 294 -9.41 21.25 -14.01
C LEU A 294 -10.74 21.73 -13.39
N LYS A 295 -10.83 21.92 -12.05
CA LYS A 295 -12.03 22.47 -11.37
C LYS A 295 -12.52 23.77 -12.02
N GLY A 296 -11.60 24.69 -12.34
CA GLY A 296 -11.92 25.97 -12.96
C GLY A 296 -12.47 25.89 -14.39
N VAL A 297 -12.12 24.84 -15.15
CA VAL A 297 -12.53 24.68 -16.56
C VAL A 297 -13.52 23.53 -16.81
N VAL A 298 -13.77 22.65 -15.83
CA VAL A 298 -14.55 21.41 -16.02
C VAL A 298 -15.95 21.67 -16.57
N ASN A 299 -16.60 22.78 -16.20
CA ASN A 299 -17.92 23.12 -16.72
C ASN A 299 -17.88 23.56 -18.20
N LYS A 300 -16.83 24.25 -18.65
CA LYS A 300 -16.58 24.52 -20.08
C LYS A 300 -16.38 23.20 -20.84
N ILE A 301 -15.61 22.27 -20.27
CA ILE A 301 -15.37 20.95 -20.85
C ILE A 301 -16.65 20.12 -20.94
N ARG A 302 -17.51 20.16 -19.91
CA ARG A 302 -18.80 19.47 -19.87
C ARG A 302 -19.78 20.04 -20.90
N SER A 303 -19.87 21.37 -21.02
CA SER A 303 -20.64 22.01 -22.09
C SER A 303 -20.09 21.64 -23.46
N GLN A 304 -18.76 21.64 -23.66
CA GLN A 304 -18.19 21.28 -24.96
C GLN A 304 -18.33 19.79 -25.26
N TYR A 305 -18.20 18.84 -24.31
CA TYR A 305 -18.42 17.43 -24.66
C TYR A 305 -19.88 17.12 -24.99
N ARG A 306 -20.85 17.90 -24.45
CA ARG A 306 -22.27 17.84 -24.83
C ARG A 306 -22.57 18.53 -26.16
N ALA A 307 -21.86 19.61 -26.52
CA ALA A 307 -21.89 20.19 -27.87
C ALA A 307 -21.11 19.36 -28.90
N ASP A 308 -20.10 18.61 -28.45
CA ASP A 308 -19.45 17.50 -29.13
C ASP A 308 -20.19 16.19 -28.85
N TRP A 309 -21.43 16.25 -28.34
CA TRP A 309 -22.48 15.34 -28.77
C TRP A 309 -23.24 15.95 -29.95
N LYS A 310 -22.76 16.95 -30.75
CA LYS A 310 -23.53 17.60 -31.87
C LYS A 310 -22.88 17.95 -33.27
N SER A 311 -21.61 17.65 -33.63
CA SER A 311 -20.98 17.97 -34.99
C SER A 311 -20.69 16.79 -36.01
N ARG A 312 -20.49 16.89 -37.34
CA ARG A 312 -20.94 15.81 -38.31
C ARG A 312 -20.28 14.40 -38.58
N GLU A 313 -18.96 14.14 -38.52
CA GLU A 313 -18.19 12.85 -38.72
C GLU A 313 -18.69 11.53 -37.95
N MET A 314 -17.86 10.48 -37.72
CA MET A 314 -18.07 9.45 -36.67
C MET A 314 -17.09 9.44 -35.48
N LYS A 315 -15.77 9.24 -35.71
CA LYS A 315 -14.70 9.13 -34.67
C LYS A 315 -14.85 10.15 -33.55
N LYS A 316 -15.25 11.34 -33.96
CA LYS A 316 -15.60 12.43 -33.09
C LYS A 316 -16.65 12.06 -31.95
N ARG A 317 -17.72 11.24 -32.12
CA ARG A 317 -18.81 10.89 -31.15
C ARG A 317 -18.21 10.15 -29.97
N GLN A 318 -17.41 9.16 -30.35
CA GLN A 318 -16.87 8.12 -29.49
C GLN A 318 -16.01 8.74 -28.40
N ARG A 319 -15.18 9.74 -28.72
CA ARG A 319 -14.39 10.48 -27.72
C ARG A 319 -15.24 11.27 -26.73
N SER A 320 -16.36 11.86 -27.16
CA SER A 320 -17.22 12.66 -26.27
C SER A 320 -18.02 11.79 -25.30
N VAL A 321 -18.49 10.65 -25.78
CA VAL A 321 -19.13 9.61 -24.96
C VAL A 321 -18.11 8.97 -24.02
N ALA A 322 -16.90 8.65 -24.50
CA ALA A 322 -15.82 8.16 -23.66
C ALA A 322 -15.38 9.19 -22.61
N LEU A 323 -15.28 10.48 -22.96
CA LEU A 323 -14.99 11.55 -22.00
C LEU A 323 -16.11 11.70 -20.97
N TYR A 324 -17.38 11.59 -21.37
CA TYR A 324 -18.51 11.54 -20.43
C TYR A 324 -18.42 10.35 -19.47
N PHE A 325 -18.08 9.14 -19.93
CA PHE A 325 -17.86 7.99 -19.04
C PHE A 325 -16.63 8.16 -18.13
N ILE A 326 -15.55 8.80 -18.61
CA ILE A 326 -14.36 9.13 -17.80
C ILE A 326 -14.69 10.20 -16.74
N ASP A 327 -15.53 11.18 -17.05
CA ASP A 327 -15.96 12.26 -16.15
C ASP A 327 -17.02 11.77 -15.13
N LYS A 328 -18.06 11.07 -15.57
CA LYS A 328 -19.16 10.62 -14.69
C LYS A 328 -18.85 9.36 -13.90
N LEU A 329 -18.19 8.38 -14.52
CA LEU A 329 -17.99 7.04 -13.96
C LEU A 329 -16.54 6.78 -13.55
N ALA A 330 -15.68 7.80 -13.60
CA ALA A 330 -14.26 7.72 -13.28
C ALA A 330 -13.57 6.52 -13.95
N LEU A 331 -13.92 6.20 -15.20
CA LEU A 331 -13.27 5.11 -15.93
C LEU A 331 -11.79 5.42 -16.20
N ARG A 332 -10.98 4.37 -16.36
CA ARG A 332 -9.59 4.51 -16.83
C ARG A 332 -9.62 4.61 -18.35
N ALA A 333 -8.64 5.31 -18.94
CA ALA A 333 -8.56 5.55 -20.38
C ALA A 333 -8.75 4.26 -21.21
N GLY A 334 -8.03 3.18 -20.87
CA GLY A 334 -8.05 1.95 -21.66
C GLY A 334 -7.14 2.08 -22.87
N ASN A 335 -5.86 1.79 -22.67
CA ASN A 335 -4.92 1.63 -23.77
C ASN A 335 -5.17 0.27 -24.41
N GLU A 336 -4.99 0.18 -25.73
CA GLU A 336 -4.85 -1.09 -26.44
C GLU A 336 -3.68 -1.91 -25.87
N LYS A 337 -3.73 -3.22 -26.09
CA LYS A 337 -2.77 -4.20 -25.62
C LYS A 337 -2.59 -5.28 -26.67
N GLU A 338 -1.43 -5.89 -26.66
CA GLU A 338 -1.13 -7.06 -27.47
C GLU A 338 -1.90 -8.28 -26.94
N GLU A 339 -2.59 -8.96 -27.85
CA GLU A 339 -3.41 -10.14 -27.60
C GLU A 339 -2.51 -11.35 -27.31
N GLY A 340 -2.92 -12.25 -26.41
CA GLY A 340 -2.10 -13.38 -25.96
C GLY A 340 -0.88 -13.02 -25.08
N GLU A 341 -0.47 -11.75 -25.03
CA GLU A 341 0.66 -11.27 -24.21
C GLU A 341 0.24 -10.85 -22.79
N THR A 342 -1.00 -10.39 -22.62
CA THR A 342 -1.52 -9.83 -21.36
C THR A 342 -2.90 -10.38 -21.00
N ALA A 343 -3.29 -10.27 -19.72
CA ALA A 343 -4.66 -10.60 -19.29
C ALA A 343 -5.67 -9.63 -19.93
N ASP A 344 -6.66 -10.16 -20.67
CA ASP A 344 -7.69 -9.34 -21.29
C ASP A 344 -8.45 -8.54 -20.24
N THR A 345 -8.28 -7.22 -20.32
CA THR A 345 -8.79 -6.26 -19.34
C THR A 345 -8.84 -4.87 -19.97
N VAL A 346 -10.01 -4.24 -19.94
CA VAL A 346 -10.30 -3.05 -20.76
C VAL A 346 -10.42 -1.76 -19.94
N GLY A 347 -10.44 -0.62 -20.65
CA GLY A 347 -10.86 0.68 -20.14
C GLY A 347 -11.68 1.41 -21.20
N CYS A 348 -12.07 2.66 -20.93
CA CYS A 348 -13.11 3.36 -21.65
C CYS A 348 -12.98 3.42 -23.19
N CYS A 349 -11.75 3.58 -23.70
CA CYS A 349 -11.45 3.66 -25.13
C CYS A 349 -11.22 2.29 -25.79
N SER A 350 -11.10 1.22 -24.98
CA SER A 350 -10.91 -0.17 -25.43
C SER A 350 -12.13 -1.05 -25.09
N LEU A 351 -13.30 -0.46 -24.85
CA LEU A 351 -14.55 -1.20 -24.60
C LEU A 351 -15.08 -1.81 -25.90
N ARG A 352 -15.05 -3.15 -25.98
CA ARG A 352 -15.75 -3.94 -27.01
C ARG A 352 -17.26 -3.98 -26.74
N VAL A 353 -18.07 -4.24 -27.76
CA VAL A 353 -19.55 -4.17 -27.72
C VAL A 353 -20.16 -5.07 -26.64
N GLU A 354 -19.63 -6.28 -26.44
CA GLU A 354 -20.09 -7.27 -25.47
C GLU A 354 -20.16 -6.77 -24.01
N HIS A 355 -19.35 -5.76 -23.66
CA HIS A 355 -19.26 -5.20 -22.32
C HIS A 355 -20.41 -4.24 -21.95
N ILE A 356 -21.29 -3.93 -22.90
CA ILE A 356 -22.31 -2.89 -22.75
C ILE A 356 -23.66 -3.41 -23.25
N LYS A 357 -24.67 -3.36 -22.39
CA LYS A 357 -26.08 -3.57 -22.76
C LYS A 357 -26.83 -2.25 -22.59
N LEU A 358 -27.71 -1.97 -23.55
CA LEU A 358 -28.50 -0.74 -23.61
C LEU A 358 -29.97 -1.08 -23.33
N HIS A 359 -30.51 -0.51 -22.25
CA HIS A 359 -31.87 -0.74 -21.80
C HIS A 359 -32.67 0.56 -21.97
N PRO A 360 -33.76 0.58 -22.79
CA PRO A 360 -34.59 1.77 -22.95
C PRO A 360 -35.17 2.28 -21.63
N GLU A 361 -35.56 1.34 -20.76
CA GLU A 361 -35.91 1.53 -19.36
C GLU A 361 -35.39 0.32 -18.56
N LEU A 362 -34.89 0.52 -17.33
CA LEU A 362 -34.53 -0.55 -16.40
C LEU A 362 -34.61 -0.04 -14.95
N ASP A 363 -35.08 -0.88 -14.02
CA ASP A 363 -35.20 -0.58 -12.59
C ASP A 363 -35.94 0.77 -12.29
N GLY A 364 -36.90 1.15 -13.14
CA GLY A 364 -37.66 2.41 -13.06
C GLY A 364 -36.90 3.65 -13.54
N GLN A 365 -35.84 3.48 -14.34
CA GLN A 365 -35.03 4.56 -14.88
C GLN A 365 -34.94 4.46 -16.41
N GLU A 366 -35.12 5.58 -17.11
CA GLU A 366 -34.94 5.67 -18.56
C GLU A 366 -33.46 5.62 -18.97
N HIS A 367 -33.21 5.06 -20.16
CA HIS A 367 -31.93 5.13 -20.88
C HIS A 367 -30.74 4.59 -20.06
N VAL A 368 -30.89 3.38 -19.53
CA VAL A 368 -29.89 2.73 -18.68
C VAL A 368 -28.86 1.99 -19.51
N VAL A 369 -27.58 2.29 -19.25
CA VAL A 369 -26.42 1.57 -19.77
C VAL A 369 -25.93 0.63 -18.68
N GLU A 370 -26.04 -0.67 -18.93
CA GLU A 370 -25.45 -1.72 -18.09
C GLU A 370 -24.05 -2.03 -18.63
N PHE A 371 -23.04 -1.79 -17.80
CA PHE A 371 -21.64 -2.13 -18.06
C PHE A 371 -21.27 -3.40 -17.31
N ASP A 372 -20.59 -4.32 -17.98
CA ASP A 372 -19.97 -5.48 -17.35
C ASP A 372 -18.63 -5.83 -18.03
N PHE A 373 -17.50 -5.58 -17.35
CA PHE A 373 -16.18 -5.86 -17.92
C PHE A 373 -15.09 -6.05 -16.87
N LEU A 374 -13.99 -6.72 -17.23
CA LEU A 374 -12.79 -6.79 -16.39
C LEU A 374 -11.92 -5.55 -16.60
N GLY A 375 -11.79 -4.71 -15.58
CA GLY A 375 -10.94 -3.52 -15.60
C GLY A 375 -9.48 -3.84 -15.25
N LYS A 376 -8.66 -2.80 -14.99
CA LYS A 376 -7.29 -2.96 -14.49
C LYS A 376 -7.23 -3.97 -13.32
N ASP A 377 -6.19 -4.79 -13.32
CA ASP A 377 -5.92 -5.84 -12.33
C ASP A 377 -6.98 -6.97 -12.31
N SER A 378 -7.73 -7.10 -13.42
CA SER A 378 -8.87 -8.03 -13.61
C SER A 378 -10.00 -7.86 -12.60
N ILE A 379 -10.16 -6.64 -12.06
CA ILE A 379 -11.26 -6.28 -11.17
C ILE A 379 -12.49 -5.98 -12.03
N ARG A 380 -13.56 -6.77 -11.86
CA ARG A 380 -14.84 -6.57 -12.53
C ARG A 380 -15.40 -5.17 -12.22
N TYR A 381 -15.77 -4.45 -13.26
CA TYR A 381 -16.62 -3.28 -13.20
C TYR A 381 -18.00 -3.71 -13.69
N TYR A 382 -18.95 -3.78 -12.77
CA TYR A 382 -20.37 -3.98 -13.07
C TYR A 382 -21.13 -2.75 -12.57
N ASN A 383 -21.92 -2.11 -13.43
CA ASN A 383 -22.69 -0.93 -13.05
C ASN A 383 -23.88 -0.69 -14.00
N LYS A 384 -25.05 -0.32 -13.46
CA LYS A 384 -26.21 0.15 -14.22
C LYS A 384 -26.29 1.67 -14.09
N VAL A 385 -26.27 2.41 -15.20
CA VAL A 385 -26.15 3.87 -15.21
C VAL A 385 -27.17 4.50 -16.16
N PRO A 386 -28.13 5.33 -15.68
CA PRO A 386 -28.95 6.14 -16.57
C PRO A 386 -28.09 7.22 -17.25
N VAL A 387 -28.25 7.43 -18.55
CA VAL A 387 -27.44 8.39 -19.32
C VAL A 387 -28.26 9.47 -20.03
N GLU A 388 -27.66 10.65 -20.17
CA GLU A 388 -28.25 11.78 -20.90
C GLU A 388 -28.54 11.39 -22.36
N LYS A 389 -29.78 11.59 -22.83
CA LYS A 389 -30.24 11.26 -24.19
C LYS A 389 -29.40 12.00 -25.25
N PRO A 390 -28.56 11.32 -26.06
CA PRO A 390 -27.65 12.00 -26.96
C PRO A 390 -28.37 12.54 -28.20
N THR A 391 -28.83 13.79 -28.16
CA THR A 391 -29.03 14.57 -29.41
C THR A 391 -27.66 14.80 -30.03
N THR A 392 -27.51 14.55 -31.33
CA THR A 392 -26.45 13.68 -31.88
C THR A 392 -25.22 14.39 -32.46
N VAL A 393 -24.01 13.86 -32.16
CA VAL A 393 -22.66 14.13 -32.74
C VAL A 393 -21.32 14.31 -31.81
N LEU A 394 -20.29 15.24 -31.87
CA LEU A 394 -18.82 14.77 -32.04
C LEU A 394 -17.43 15.66 -31.77
N ASN A 395 -16.20 15.13 -31.30
CA ASN A 395 -14.66 15.51 -31.09
C ASN A 395 -14.04 16.94 -31.39
N LYS A 396 -12.74 17.29 -31.14
CA LYS A 396 -11.47 16.67 -30.57
C LYS A 396 -10.75 17.78 -29.80
N HIS A 397 -10.32 17.54 -28.55
CA HIS A 397 -10.20 18.69 -27.62
C HIS A 397 -9.34 18.58 -26.35
N LEU A 398 -8.95 17.38 -25.87
CA LEU A 398 -8.57 17.25 -24.45
C LEU A 398 -7.28 17.93 -24.02
N GLN A 399 -6.28 18.04 -24.90
CA GLN A 399 -5.05 18.80 -24.60
C GLN A 399 -5.32 20.31 -24.80
N ASP A 400 -5.98 20.64 -25.91
CA ASP A 400 -6.37 22.00 -26.33
C ASP A 400 -7.31 22.72 -25.33
N LEU A 401 -7.85 21.98 -24.37
CA LEU A 401 -8.68 22.48 -23.27
C LEU A 401 -7.90 23.05 -22.09
N MET A 402 -6.74 22.45 -21.77
CA MET A 402 -5.87 22.83 -20.66
C MET A 402 -4.56 22.03 -20.73
N ASP A 403 -3.42 22.70 -20.63
CA ASP A 403 -2.11 22.04 -20.64
C ASP A 403 -1.93 21.01 -19.53
N GLY A 404 -1.52 19.81 -19.94
CA GLY A 404 -1.33 18.63 -19.07
C GLY A 404 -2.61 17.85 -18.77
N LEU A 405 -3.76 18.22 -19.34
CA LEU A 405 -5.02 17.51 -19.13
C LEU A 405 -5.03 16.14 -19.81
N THR A 406 -5.23 15.10 -19.01
CA THR A 406 -5.42 13.72 -19.47
C THR A 406 -6.60 13.06 -18.78
N ALA A 407 -7.11 11.95 -19.32
CA ALA A 407 -8.17 11.15 -18.69
C ALA A 407 -7.86 10.72 -17.23
N LYS A 408 -6.58 10.62 -16.86
CA LYS A 408 -6.14 10.35 -15.49
C LYS A 408 -6.48 11.50 -14.53
N VAL A 409 -6.43 12.75 -15.00
CA VAL A 409 -6.71 13.96 -14.20
C VAL A 409 -8.16 13.95 -13.72
N PHE A 410 -9.13 13.58 -14.57
CA PHE A 410 -10.54 13.43 -14.16
C PHE A 410 -10.71 12.48 -12.97
N ARG A 411 -10.01 11.33 -12.97
CA ARG A 411 -10.04 10.40 -11.83
C ARG A 411 -9.42 10.96 -10.55
N THR A 412 -8.51 11.93 -10.64
CA THR A 412 -7.90 12.61 -9.48
C THR A 412 -8.76 13.79 -9.00
N TYR A 413 -9.33 14.56 -9.94
CA TYR A 413 -10.27 15.64 -9.68
C TYR A 413 -11.54 15.12 -9.00
N ASN A 414 -12.25 14.18 -9.63
CA ASN A 414 -13.49 13.62 -9.08
C ASN A 414 -13.26 12.94 -7.72
N ALA A 415 -12.16 12.20 -7.56
CA ALA A 415 -11.81 11.60 -6.27
C ALA A 415 -11.54 12.64 -5.16
N SER A 416 -10.88 13.74 -5.48
CA SER A 416 -10.56 14.79 -4.51
C SER A 416 -11.77 15.65 -4.16
N ILE A 417 -12.55 16.11 -5.16
CA ILE A 417 -13.73 16.94 -4.91
C ILE A 417 -14.82 16.16 -4.16
N THR A 418 -15.07 14.90 -4.51
CA THR A 418 -16.03 14.06 -3.77
C THR A 418 -15.56 13.79 -2.34
N LEU A 419 -14.25 13.71 -2.04
CA LEU A 419 -13.81 13.66 -0.65
C LEU A 419 -14.16 14.95 0.10
N GLN A 420 -13.87 16.11 -0.49
CA GLN A 420 -14.14 17.41 0.13
C GLN A 420 -15.64 17.63 0.38
N GLU A 421 -16.48 17.32 -0.60
CA GLU A 421 -17.95 17.37 -0.51
C GLU A 421 -18.48 16.40 0.56
N GLN A 422 -18.02 15.15 0.57
CA GLN A 422 -18.48 14.15 1.54
C GLN A 422 -17.96 14.43 2.96
N LEU A 423 -16.75 14.95 3.14
CA LEU A 423 -16.28 15.40 4.46
C LEU A 423 -17.12 16.57 4.97
N LYS A 424 -17.49 17.53 4.09
CA LYS A 424 -18.37 18.65 4.44
C LYS A 424 -19.81 18.20 4.77
N ALA A 425 -20.30 17.13 4.15
CA ALA A 425 -21.65 16.61 4.36
C ALA A 425 -21.79 15.61 5.52
N LEU A 426 -20.71 14.90 5.90
CA LEU A 426 -20.75 13.79 6.86
C LEU A 426 -20.08 14.10 8.21
N THR A 427 -19.36 15.21 8.36
CA THR A 427 -18.66 15.55 9.61
C THR A 427 -19.52 16.46 10.49
N ASP A 428 -19.91 15.97 11.67
CA ASP A 428 -20.45 16.82 12.73
C ASP A 428 -19.30 17.52 13.48
N ALA A 429 -19.49 18.78 13.87
CA ALA A 429 -18.52 19.55 14.64
C ALA A 429 -18.46 19.10 16.12
N GLU A 430 -19.57 18.66 16.71
CA GLU A 430 -19.66 18.24 18.11
C GLU A 430 -19.22 16.78 18.30
N ASP A 431 -19.05 16.03 17.20
CA ASP A 431 -18.68 14.62 17.27
C ASP A 431 -17.31 14.40 17.94
N ASN A 432 -17.19 13.30 18.66
CA ASN A 432 -15.90 12.87 19.21
C ASN A 432 -14.98 12.33 18.10
N VAL A 433 -13.67 12.27 18.39
CA VAL A 433 -12.64 11.84 17.42
C VAL A 433 -12.93 10.46 16.80
N ALA A 434 -13.55 9.52 17.52
CA ALA A 434 -13.84 8.20 16.95
C ALA A 434 -14.97 8.26 15.91
N ALA A 435 -15.99 9.08 16.13
CA ALA A 435 -17.09 9.27 15.19
C ALA A 435 -16.67 10.10 13.97
N LYS A 436 -15.91 11.19 14.16
CA LYS A 436 -15.23 11.93 13.06
C LYS A 436 -14.39 11.03 12.15
N LEU A 437 -13.68 10.03 12.72
CA LEU A 437 -12.93 9.05 11.94
C LEU A 437 -13.82 8.10 11.12
N LEU A 438 -15.03 7.76 11.60
CA LEU A 438 -16.01 7.01 10.82
C LEU A 438 -16.53 7.83 9.63
N SER A 439 -16.85 9.10 9.84
CA SER A 439 -17.26 10.02 8.76
C SER A 439 -16.16 10.21 7.71
N TYR A 440 -14.90 10.35 8.12
CA TYR A 440 -13.76 10.36 7.19
C TYR A 440 -13.67 9.06 6.37
N ASN A 441 -13.81 7.90 7.02
CA ASN A 441 -13.75 6.62 6.32
C ASN A 441 -14.95 6.43 5.38
N ARG A 442 -16.15 6.90 5.72
CA ARG A 442 -17.32 6.93 4.84
C ARG A 442 -17.13 7.84 3.63
N ALA A 443 -16.56 9.03 3.80
CA ALA A 443 -16.21 9.93 2.69
C ALA A 443 -15.19 9.28 1.72
N ASN A 444 -14.14 8.63 2.25
CA ASN A 444 -13.19 7.87 1.42
C ASN A 444 -13.81 6.59 0.81
N ARG A 445 -14.81 5.98 1.47
CA ARG A 445 -15.57 4.83 0.95
C ARG A 445 -16.39 5.21 -0.28
N ALA A 446 -17.06 6.36 -0.27
CA ALA A 446 -17.74 6.91 -1.44
C ALA A 446 -16.77 7.10 -2.63
N VAL A 447 -15.59 7.70 -2.38
CA VAL A 447 -14.55 7.85 -3.42
C VAL A 447 -14.00 6.50 -3.90
N ALA A 448 -13.83 5.53 -3.01
CA ALA A 448 -13.35 4.19 -3.37
C ALA A 448 -14.38 3.43 -4.23
N ILE A 449 -15.68 3.60 -3.96
CA ILE A 449 -16.78 3.08 -4.80
C ILE A 449 -16.74 3.75 -6.18
N LEU A 450 -16.72 5.09 -6.25
CA LEU A 450 -16.61 5.85 -7.49
C LEU A 450 -15.40 5.43 -8.34
N CYS A 451 -14.26 5.13 -7.71
CA CYS A 451 -13.05 4.68 -8.39
C CYS A 451 -13.01 3.18 -8.76
N ASN A 452 -14.06 2.41 -8.45
CA ASN A 452 -14.12 0.95 -8.42
C ASN A 452 -12.88 0.30 -7.76
N HIS A 453 -12.53 0.75 -6.56
CA HIS A 453 -11.45 0.20 -5.75
C HIS A 453 -11.97 -0.90 -4.82
N GLN A 454 -12.24 -2.07 -5.41
CA GLN A 454 -12.71 -3.26 -4.69
C GLN A 454 -11.56 -4.08 -4.06
N ARG A 455 -11.91 -5.00 -3.16
CA ARG A 455 -11.10 -6.15 -2.71
C ARG A 455 -12.01 -7.35 -2.45
N ALA A 456 -11.47 -8.56 -2.55
CA ALA A 456 -12.13 -9.73 -2.00
C ALA A 456 -12.26 -9.61 -0.47
N THR A 457 -13.36 -10.14 0.09
CA THR A 457 -13.54 -10.27 1.54
C THR A 457 -12.39 -11.11 2.12
N PRO A 458 -11.66 -10.66 3.17
CA PRO A 458 -10.56 -11.44 3.73
C PRO A 458 -11.01 -12.80 4.26
N LYS A 459 -10.27 -13.89 3.99
CA LYS A 459 -10.61 -15.26 4.47
C LYS A 459 -10.80 -15.36 5.99
N SER A 460 -10.22 -14.44 6.77
CA SER A 460 -10.36 -14.37 8.24
C SER A 460 -11.43 -13.36 8.72
N PHE A 461 -12.27 -12.82 7.83
CA PHE A 461 -13.18 -11.71 8.14
C PHE A 461 -14.21 -12.09 9.21
N GLU A 462 -14.96 -13.16 9.01
CA GLU A 462 -16.06 -13.60 9.88
C GLU A 462 -15.58 -13.87 11.31
N LYS A 463 -14.56 -14.72 11.48
CA LYS A 463 -13.91 -14.97 12.78
C LYS A 463 -13.41 -13.68 13.45
N SER A 464 -12.97 -12.71 12.65
CA SER A 464 -12.53 -11.41 13.15
C SER A 464 -13.70 -10.46 13.48
N MET A 465 -14.89 -10.65 12.92
CA MET A 465 -16.13 -9.95 13.30
C MET A 465 -16.76 -10.57 14.54
N GLN A 466 -16.85 -11.90 14.62
CA GLN A 466 -17.27 -12.65 15.82
C GLN A 466 -16.45 -12.23 17.06
N ASN A 467 -15.12 -12.19 16.92
CA ASN A 467 -14.19 -11.73 17.96
C ASN A 467 -14.32 -10.24 18.35
N LEU A 468 -15.02 -9.43 17.55
CA LEU A 468 -15.32 -8.03 17.85
C LEU A 468 -16.72 -7.90 18.46
N GLN A 469 -17.69 -8.65 17.96
CA GLN A 469 -19.05 -8.72 18.49
C GLN A 469 -19.06 -9.23 19.94
N ALA A 470 -18.34 -10.32 20.24
CA ALA A 470 -18.18 -10.82 21.62
C ALA A 470 -17.58 -9.76 22.57
N LYS A 471 -16.70 -8.88 22.08
CA LYS A 471 -16.16 -7.76 22.86
C LYS A 471 -17.16 -6.61 23.04
N ILE A 472 -18.02 -6.37 22.05
CA ILE A 472 -19.12 -5.40 22.13
C ILE A 472 -20.13 -5.87 23.18
N ASP A 473 -20.51 -7.15 23.17
CA ASP A 473 -21.56 -7.66 24.05
C ASP A 473 -21.11 -7.77 25.51
N ALA A 474 -19.88 -8.26 25.77
CA ALA A 474 -19.25 -8.16 27.10
C ALA A 474 -19.06 -6.70 27.57
N LYS A 475 -19.06 -5.71 26.66
CA LYS A 475 -19.01 -4.29 27.01
C LYS A 475 -20.40 -3.70 27.29
N LYS A 476 -21.46 -4.19 26.65
CA LYS A 476 -22.86 -3.87 26.99
C LYS A 476 -23.20 -4.38 28.40
N GLU A 477 -22.75 -5.59 28.74
CA GLU A 477 -22.92 -6.20 30.06
C GLU A 477 -22.33 -5.33 31.18
N GLN A 478 -21.02 -5.02 31.10
CA GLN A 478 -20.34 -4.10 32.04
C GLN A 478 -21.01 -2.73 32.16
N LEU A 479 -21.60 -2.22 31.07
CA LEU A 479 -22.31 -0.95 31.04
C LEU A 479 -23.67 -1.05 31.76
N GLY A 480 -24.40 -2.16 31.59
CA GLY A 480 -25.63 -2.46 32.33
C GLY A 480 -25.38 -2.60 33.83
N GLU A 481 -24.32 -3.29 34.24
CA GLU A 481 -23.88 -3.35 35.63
C GLU A 481 -23.60 -1.94 36.20
N ALA A 482 -22.79 -1.14 35.50
CA ALA A 482 -22.45 0.22 35.93
C ALA A 482 -23.67 1.15 36.00
N GLN A 483 -24.68 0.97 35.14
CA GLN A 483 -25.96 1.66 35.24
C GLN A 483 -26.75 1.27 36.50
N MET A 484 -26.81 -0.03 36.83
CA MET A 484 -27.45 -0.51 38.05
C MET A 484 -26.73 -0.01 39.31
N GLU A 485 -25.39 -0.03 39.33
CA GLU A 485 -24.59 0.53 40.42
C GLU A 485 -24.81 2.04 40.60
N LEU A 486 -24.85 2.80 39.50
CA LEU A 486 -25.13 4.24 39.54
C LEU A 486 -26.56 4.53 40.03
N LYS A 487 -27.54 3.69 39.67
CA LYS A 487 -28.92 3.77 40.19
C LYS A 487 -28.97 3.52 41.70
N ARG A 488 -28.24 2.51 42.21
CA ARG A 488 -28.10 2.24 43.64
C ARG A 488 -27.42 3.40 44.38
N ALA A 489 -26.27 3.87 43.89
CA ALA A 489 -25.55 5.00 44.50
C ALA A 489 -26.39 6.29 44.56
N LYS A 490 -27.21 6.56 43.53
CA LYS A 490 -28.16 7.69 43.54
C LYS A 490 -29.28 7.53 44.58
N ALA A 491 -29.69 6.31 44.90
CA ALA A 491 -30.64 6.05 45.99
C ALA A 491 -29.98 6.22 47.38
N ASP A 492 -28.77 5.69 47.57
CA ASP A 492 -27.97 5.91 48.78
C ASP A 492 -27.76 7.41 49.08
N LEU A 493 -27.45 8.21 48.05
CA LEU A 493 -27.29 9.66 48.18
C LEU A 493 -28.60 10.36 48.59
N LYS A 494 -29.76 9.92 48.09
CA LYS A 494 -31.06 10.46 48.52
C LYS A 494 -31.35 10.16 50.00
N ALA A 495 -30.96 8.97 50.48
CA ALA A 495 -31.18 8.54 51.86
C ALA A 495 -30.20 9.17 52.86
N LYS A 496 -28.89 9.17 52.54
CA LYS A 496 -27.83 9.54 53.49
C LYS A 496 -27.37 11.01 53.37
N LYS A 497 -27.48 11.61 52.18
CA LYS A 497 -27.09 13.00 51.87
C LYS A 497 -25.65 13.41 52.26
N ASP A 498 -24.78 12.45 52.52
CA ASP A 498 -23.41 12.69 53.00
C ASP A 498 -22.41 12.92 51.85
N VAL A 499 -21.22 13.45 52.20
CA VAL A 499 -20.14 13.71 51.23
C VAL A 499 -19.66 12.40 50.57
N LYS A 500 -19.71 11.29 51.30
CA LYS A 500 -19.23 9.96 50.88
C LYS A 500 -20.10 9.36 49.76
N SER A 501 -21.43 9.41 49.89
CA SER A 501 -22.38 8.99 48.86
C SER A 501 -22.35 9.91 47.65
N LYS A 502 -22.18 11.23 47.84
CA LYS A 502 -21.99 12.18 46.73
C LYS A 502 -20.74 11.85 45.90
N ALA A 503 -19.62 11.55 46.55
CA ALA A 503 -18.40 11.10 45.88
C ALA A 503 -18.55 9.72 45.20
N ALA A 504 -19.34 8.80 45.80
CA ALA A 504 -19.62 7.50 45.19
C ALA A 504 -20.44 7.60 43.90
N VAL A 505 -21.49 8.44 43.87
CA VAL A 505 -22.27 8.73 42.67
C VAL A 505 -21.39 9.30 41.56
N GLU A 506 -20.54 10.27 41.89
CA GLU A 506 -19.63 10.90 40.91
C GLU A 506 -18.61 9.90 40.34
N LYS A 507 -18.04 9.03 41.18
CA LYS A 507 -17.13 7.95 40.74
C LYS A 507 -17.83 6.93 39.83
N LYS A 508 -19.07 6.54 40.13
CA LYS A 508 -19.85 5.62 39.27
C LYS A 508 -20.34 6.28 37.98
N LYS A 509 -20.65 7.59 37.99
CA LYS A 509 -20.98 8.38 36.79
C LYS A 509 -19.81 8.39 35.80
N LYS A 510 -18.61 8.76 36.28
CA LYS A 510 -17.37 8.77 35.47
C LYS A 510 -16.97 7.39 34.95
N LEU A 511 -17.26 6.32 35.70
CA LEU A 511 -17.09 4.94 35.21
C LEU A 511 -18.06 4.64 34.06
N LEU A 512 -19.34 4.97 34.21
CA LEU A 512 -20.34 4.74 33.16
C LEU A 512 -20.03 5.52 31.87
N GLU A 513 -19.66 6.79 31.98
CA GLU A 513 -19.24 7.63 30.84
C GLU A 513 -18.07 7.01 30.08
N LYS A 514 -17.05 6.52 30.80
CA LYS A 514 -15.90 5.80 30.22
C LYS A 514 -16.28 4.47 29.57
N LEU A 515 -17.27 3.75 30.11
CA LEU A 515 -17.77 2.50 29.50
C LEU A 515 -18.59 2.79 28.24
N GLN A 516 -19.37 3.87 28.21
CA GLN A 516 -20.10 4.35 27.03
C GLN A 516 -19.14 4.75 25.90
N GLU A 517 -18.09 5.52 26.19
CA GLU A 517 -17.04 5.88 25.20
C GLU A 517 -16.36 4.63 24.61
N GLN A 518 -16.01 3.66 25.47
CA GLN A 518 -15.38 2.41 25.04
C GLN A 518 -16.32 1.53 24.19
N LEU A 519 -17.60 1.45 24.52
CA LEU A 519 -18.59 0.74 23.71
C LEU A 519 -18.81 1.42 22.36
N LEU A 520 -18.97 2.76 22.34
CA LEU A 520 -19.12 3.53 21.11
C LEU A 520 -17.94 3.28 20.15
N LYS A 521 -16.72 3.31 20.68
CA LYS A 521 -15.50 3.04 19.91
C LYS A 521 -15.45 1.61 19.33
N LEU A 522 -15.95 0.61 20.05
CA LEU A 522 -16.04 -0.77 19.53
C LEU A 522 -17.12 -0.90 18.45
N ASN A 523 -18.28 -0.27 18.64
CA ASN A 523 -19.36 -0.25 17.65
C ASN A 523 -18.89 0.43 16.35
N VAL A 524 -18.25 1.60 16.45
CA VAL A 524 -17.64 2.31 15.31
C VAL A 524 -16.64 1.42 14.56
N GLN A 525 -15.80 0.67 15.28
CA GLN A 525 -14.84 -0.28 14.67
C GLN A 525 -15.53 -1.47 13.98
N ALA A 526 -16.70 -1.91 14.44
CA ALA A 526 -17.48 -2.94 13.77
C ALA A 526 -18.14 -2.40 12.50
N THR A 527 -18.79 -1.23 12.58
CA THR A 527 -19.41 -0.54 11.45
C THR A 527 -18.40 -0.24 10.33
N ASP A 528 -17.27 0.40 10.65
CA ASP A 528 -16.20 0.71 9.68
C ASP A 528 -15.67 -0.53 8.96
N LYS A 529 -15.53 -1.63 9.69
CA LYS A 529 -15.01 -2.90 9.19
C LYS A 529 -16.00 -3.65 8.29
N GLU A 530 -17.28 -3.64 8.67
CA GLU A 530 -18.37 -4.23 7.88
C GLU A 530 -18.60 -3.44 6.58
N GLU A 531 -18.75 -2.11 6.69
CA GLU A 531 -18.91 -1.21 5.54
C GLU A 531 -17.79 -1.35 4.51
N ASN A 532 -16.56 -1.55 4.97
CA ASN A 532 -15.38 -1.65 4.10
C ASN A 532 -14.97 -3.09 3.74
N LYS A 533 -15.76 -4.13 4.07
CA LYS A 533 -15.32 -5.53 3.88
C LYS A 533 -14.79 -5.84 2.46
N GLN A 534 -15.48 -5.35 1.44
CA GLN A 534 -15.13 -5.47 0.01
C GLN A 534 -14.48 -4.21 -0.61
N ILE A 535 -14.14 -3.19 0.17
CA ILE A 535 -13.64 -1.88 -0.33
C ILE A 535 -12.17 -1.63 0.02
N ALA A 536 -11.39 -1.12 -0.93
CA ALA A 536 -9.94 -0.91 -0.84
C ALA A 536 -9.53 0.56 -0.64
N LEU A 537 -9.89 1.12 0.52
CA LEU A 537 -9.67 2.53 0.93
C LEU A 537 -8.22 3.07 0.80
N GLY A 538 -7.20 2.20 0.77
CA GLY A 538 -5.80 2.61 0.68
C GLY A 538 -5.41 3.18 -0.68
N THR A 539 -6.02 2.69 -1.78
CA THR A 539 -5.63 3.03 -3.14
C THR A 539 -6.01 4.47 -3.52
N SER A 540 -7.22 4.90 -3.14
CA SER A 540 -7.68 6.30 -3.23
C SER A 540 -6.79 7.21 -2.38
N LYS A 541 -6.70 6.91 -1.08
CA LYS A 541 -6.02 7.70 -0.04
C LYS A 541 -4.54 7.96 -0.27
N LEU A 542 -3.85 7.09 -1.01
CA LEU A 542 -2.43 7.26 -1.34
C LEU A 542 -2.15 8.02 -2.64
N ASN A 543 -3.10 8.08 -3.58
CA ASN A 543 -2.78 8.43 -4.99
C ASN A 543 -3.78 9.37 -5.69
N TYR A 544 -5.04 9.40 -5.27
CA TYR A 544 -6.13 10.10 -5.96
C TYR A 544 -6.76 11.23 -5.15
N LEU A 545 -6.70 11.17 -3.81
CA LEU A 545 -7.13 12.24 -2.91
C LEU A 545 -5.99 13.25 -2.71
N ASP A 546 -6.25 14.54 -2.85
CA ASP A 546 -5.29 15.58 -2.41
C ASP A 546 -5.11 15.48 -0.88
N PRO A 547 -3.87 15.25 -0.38
CA PRO A 547 -3.64 15.12 1.05
C PRO A 547 -3.97 16.39 1.83
N ARG A 548 -3.94 17.58 1.20
CA ARG A 548 -4.23 18.86 1.85
C ARG A 548 -5.67 18.95 2.33
N ILE A 549 -6.63 18.36 1.61
CA ILE A 549 -8.04 18.23 2.06
C ILE A 549 -8.11 17.48 3.41
N SER A 550 -7.31 16.41 3.54
CA SER A 550 -7.26 15.62 4.78
C SER A 550 -6.50 16.33 5.90
N VAL A 551 -5.50 17.15 5.58
CA VAL A 551 -4.76 17.98 6.55
C VAL A 551 -5.65 19.11 7.08
N ALA A 552 -6.34 19.84 6.20
CA ALA A 552 -7.24 20.92 6.56
C ALA A 552 -8.37 20.43 7.45
N TRP A 553 -9.03 19.31 7.07
CA TRP A 553 -10.03 18.66 7.91
C TRP A 553 -9.47 18.21 9.27
N CYS A 554 -8.22 17.71 9.33
CA CYS A 554 -7.58 17.36 10.62
C CYS A 554 -7.35 18.59 11.51
N LYS A 555 -6.88 19.71 10.95
CA LYS A 555 -6.68 20.97 11.67
C LYS A 555 -8.04 21.51 12.18
N LYS A 556 -8.99 21.73 11.25
CA LYS A 556 -10.32 22.32 11.50
C LYS A 556 -11.15 21.61 12.57
N PHE A 557 -11.05 20.28 12.68
CA PHE A 557 -11.81 19.48 13.64
C PHE A 557 -10.97 18.91 14.79
N GLY A 558 -9.71 19.37 14.96
CA GLY A 558 -8.81 18.94 16.04
C GLY A 558 -8.46 17.45 16.01
N VAL A 559 -8.54 16.79 14.85
CA VAL A 559 -8.28 15.35 14.71
C VAL A 559 -6.78 15.12 14.48
N PRO A 560 -6.07 14.37 15.35
CA PRO A 560 -4.63 14.18 15.20
C PRO A 560 -4.29 13.46 13.89
N ILE A 561 -3.39 14.05 13.09
CA ILE A 561 -3.08 13.59 11.73
C ILE A 561 -2.55 12.16 11.68
N GLU A 562 -1.98 11.62 12.77
CA GLU A 562 -1.54 10.23 12.87
C GLU A 562 -2.68 9.21 13.01
N LYS A 563 -3.94 9.66 13.25
CA LYS A 563 -5.13 8.81 13.11
C LYS A 563 -5.51 8.60 11.65
N ILE A 564 -5.26 9.59 10.80
CA ILE A 564 -5.54 9.53 9.36
C ILE A 564 -4.37 8.89 8.60
N TYR A 565 -3.15 9.34 8.82
CA TYR A 565 -1.96 8.90 8.09
C TYR A 565 -0.96 8.20 9.01
N ASN A 566 -0.58 6.96 8.66
CA ASN A 566 0.51 6.25 9.33
C ASN A 566 1.88 6.93 9.09
N LYS A 567 2.95 6.47 9.77
CA LYS A 567 4.28 7.12 9.68
C LYS A 567 4.73 7.35 8.23
N THR A 568 4.71 6.32 7.39
CA THR A 568 5.16 6.42 5.99
C THR A 568 4.21 7.23 5.10
N GLN A 569 2.93 7.32 5.44
CA GLN A 569 2.01 8.25 4.79
C GLN A 569 2.30 9.71 5.15
N ARG A 570 2.67 9.99 6.41
CA ARG A 570 3.12 11.33 6.82
C ARG A 570 4.49 11.69 6.23
N GLU A 571 5.40 10.72 6.09
CA GLU A 571 6.66 10.90 5.36
C GLU A 571 6.43 11.24 3.88
N LYS A 572 5.50 10.56 3.20
CA LYS A 572 5.11 10.92 1.81
C LYS A 572 4.49 12.32 1.72
N PHE A 573 3.56 12.64 2.63
CA PHE A 573 2.74 13.85 2.58
C PHE A 573 3.26 14.98 3.46
N ALA A 574 4.55 14.99 3.80
CA ALA A 574 5.17 16.01 4.65
C ALA A 574 4.92 17.43 4.11
N TRP A 575 5.11 17.62 2.80
CA TRP A 575 4.81 18.88 2.09
C TRP A 575 3.38 19.39 2.32
N ALA A 576 2.39 18.48 2.37
CA ALA A 576 0.99 18.83 2.53
C ALA A 576 0.60 19.10 3.99
N ILE A 577 1.24 18.41 4.94
CA ILE A 577 1.03 18.59 6.38
C ILE A 577 1.56 19.94 6.85
N ASP A 578 2.69 20.35 6.27
CA ASP A 578 3.36 21.62 6.47
C ASP A 578 2.59 22.78 5.81
N MET A 579 2.41 22.76 4.49
CA MET A 579 1.98 23.93 3.71
C MET A 579 0.47 24.29 3.80
N ALA A 580 -0.40 23.38 4.26
CA ALA A 580 -1.85 23.59 4.19
C ALA A 580 -2.45 23.95 5.55
N ASP A 581 -3.14 25.08 5.61
CA ASP A 581 -3.97 25.55 6.72
C ASP A 581 -5.28 24.73 6.89
N GLU A 582 -6.26 25.26 7.62
CA GLU A 582 -7.57 24.63 7.88
C GLU A 582 -8.72 25.12 7.00
N ASP A 583 -8.45 26.07 6.10
CA ASP A 583 -9.39 26.67 5.15
C ASP A 583 -9.09 26.32 3.69
N PHE A 584 -8.01 25.59 3.43
CA PHE A 584 -7.65 25.05 2.11
C PHE A 584 -8.84 24.37 1.42
N GLU A 585 -9.21 24.91 0.25
CA GLU A 585 -10.15 24.30 -0.67
C GLU A 585 -9.42 23.78 -1.93
N PHE A 586 -9.65 22.50 -2.25
CA PHE A 586 -9.30 21.88 -3.53
C PHE A 586 -10.23 22.38 -4.63
#